data_AF-A0A9D0Q761-F1
#
_entry.id   AF-A0A9D0Q761-F1
#
_cell.length_a   1.000
_cell.length_b   1.000
_cell.length_c   1.000
_cell.angle_alpha   90.00
_cell.angle_beta   90.00
_cell.angle_gamma   90.00
#
_symmetry.space_group_name_H-M   'P 1'
#
loop_
_entity.id
_entity.type
_entity.pdbx_description
1 polymer ?
#
loop_
_entity_poly.entity_id
_entity_poly.type
_entity_poly.pdbx_seq_one_letter_code
_entity_poly.pdbx_strand_id
1 'polypeptide(L)'
;MHPIKLKDQQQGVTLLTALMLLFIITLLTLNNVNTTLLDNKIASNLRDRDLSFQTAEIALKEAEKYIHNTYPLPIFNGSNGLLPYEPETTRDLAKDNVWNNLSHTAVSLPTILHIATPPEYVIEQLPPAGNNNGSLEAGLAID
;
A
#
# COMPACT_ATOMS: atom_id res chain seq x y z
N MET A 1 5.46 -65.28 -63.00
CA MET A 1 6.50 -64.52 -62.28
C MET A 1 5.90 -63.15 -61.93
N HIS A 2 5.67 -62.87 -60.65
CA HIS A 2 4.97 -61.67 -60.15
C HIS A 2 6.01 -60.63 -59.68
N PRO A 3 5.95 -59.36 -60.13
CA PRO A 3 6.88 -58.33 -59.66
C PRO A 3 6.51 -57.87 -58.24
N ILE A 4 7.51 -57.85 -57.35
CA ILE A 4 7.37 -57.37 -55.97
C ILE A 4 7.45 -55.83 -56.00
N LYS A 5 6.35 -55.16 -55.63
CA LYS A 5 6.31 -53.71 -55.42
C LYS A 5 7.15 -53.34 -54.19
N LEU A 6 8.20 -52.55 -54.39
CA LEU A 6 8.94 -51.90 -53.30
C LEU A 6 8.03 -50.86 -52.63
N LYS A 7 8.00 -50.88 -51.31
CA LYS A 7 7.16 -50.02 -50.47
C LYS A 7 7.79 -48.62 -50.42
N ASP A 8 7.11 -47.63 -50.99
CA ASP A 8 7.52 -46.23 -50.92
C ASP A 8 7.67 -45.79 -49.45
N GLN A 9 8.88 -45.36 -49.09
CA GLN A 9 9.17 -44.80 -47.77
C GLN A 9 8.74 -43.33 -47.75
N GLN A 10 7.49 -43.09 -47.33
CA GLN A 10 7.05 -41.72 -47.01
C GLN A 10 7.72 -41.24 -45.73
N GLN A 11 8.84 -40.53 -45.88
CA GLN A 11 9.55 -39.89 -44.77
C GLN A 11 9.74 -38.41 -45.10
N GLY A 12 8.97 -37.55 -44.42
CA GLY A 12 9.12 -36.10 -44.54
C GLY A 12 7.96 -35.29 -43.94
N VAL A 13 6.75 -35.84 -43.93
CA VAL A 13 5.55 -35.09 -43.50
C VAL A 13 5.33 -35.11 -41.99
N THR A 14 5.88 -36.10 -41.26
CA THR A 14 5.68 -36.29 -39.81
C THR A 14 6.20 -35.12 -38.98
N LEU A 15 7.33 -34.52 -39.37
CA LEU A 15 7.89 -33.36 -38.65
C LEU A 15 6.99 -32.13 -38.82
N LEU A 16 6.48 -31.93 -40.04
CA LEU A 16 5.57 -30.81 -40.35
C LEU A 16 4.25 -30.94 -39.60
N THR A 17 3.68 -32.15 -39.54
CA THR A 17 2.44 -32.39 -38.79
C THR A 17 2.66 -32.25 -37.29
N ALA A 18 3.76 -32.74 -36.74
CA ALA A 18 4.11 -32.54 -35.33
C ALA A 18 4.28 -31.06 -34.98
N LEU A 19 4.92 -30.27 -35.86
CA LEU A 19 5.09 -28.83 -35.66
C LEU A 19 3.76 -28.07 -35.77
N MET A 20 2.91 -28.42 -36.73
CA MET A 20 1.56 -27.86 -36.84
C MET A 20 0.75 -28.12 -35.57
N LEU A 21 0.76 -29.36 -35.07
CA LEU A 21 0.03 -29.73 -33.85
C LEU A 21 0.59 -28.99 -32.63
N LEU A 22 1.91 -28.91 -32.47
CA LEU A 22 2.57 -28.14 -31.41
C LEU A 22 2.16 -26.67 -31.46
N PHE A 23 2.14 -26.08 -32.65
CA PHE A 23 1.76 -24.68 -32.84
C PHE A 23 0.30 -24.43 -32.47
N ILE A 24 -0.61 -25.30 -32.89
CA ILE A 24 -2.04 -25.22 -32.54
C ILE A 24 -2.22 -25.30 -31.02
N ILE A 25 -1.57 -26.27 -30.35
CA ILE A 25 -1.63 -26.42 -28.89
C ILE A 25 -1.07 -25.17 -28.18
N THR A 26 0.01 -24.58 -28.71
CA THR A 26 0.62 -23.37 -28.13
C THR A 26 -0.34 -22.19 -28.18
N LEU A 27 -1.00 -21.95 -29.32
CA LEU A 27 -1.98 -20.87 -29.45
C LEU A 27 -3.20 -21.08 -28.54
N LEU A 28 -3.70 -22.32 -28.42
CA LEU A 28 -4.78 -22.65 -27.50
C LEU A 28 -4.38 -22.35 -26.04
N THR A 29 -3.15 -22.69 -25.67
CA THR A 29 -2.63 -22.47 -24.31
C THR A 29 -2.47 -20.98 -24.00
N LEU A 30 -1.85 -20.19 -24.89
CA LEU A 30 -1.60 -18.77 -24.68
C LEU A 30 -2.88 -17.94 -24.50
N ASN A 31 -3.96 -18.30 -25.22
CA ASN A 31 -5.24 -17.62 -25.08
C ASN A 31 -5.84 -17.73 -23.67
N ASN A 32 -5.59 -18.83 -22.97
CA ASN A 32 -6.11 -19.05 -21.61
C ASN A 32 -5.30 -18.30 -20.53
N VAL A 33 -4.03 -17.99 -20.78
CA VAL A 33 -3.14 -17.36 -19.78
C VAL A 33 -3.48 -15.88 -19.53
N ASN A 34 -3.99 -15.17 -20.55
CA ASN A 34 -4.20 -13.72 -20.47
C ASN A 34 -5.22 -13.30 -19.41
N THR A 35 -6.32 -14.06 -19.23
CA THR A 35 -7.36 -13.73 -18.24
C THR A 35 -6.83 -13.91 -16.81
N THR A 36 -6.13 -15.02 -16.56
CA THR A 36 -5.54 -15.31 -15.24
C THR A 36 -4.51 -14.25 -14.81
N LEU A 37 -3.77 -13.67 -15.76
CA LEU A 37 -2.82 -12.60 -15.44
C LEU A 37 -3.52 -11.31 -14.98
N LEU A 38 -4.66 -10.96 -15.58
CA LEU A 38 -5.43 -9.77 -15.20
C LEU A 38 -6.08 -9.95 -13.82
N ASP A 39 -6.71 -11.10 -13.59
CA ASP A 39 -7.34 -11.40 -12.30
C ASP A 39 -6.32 -11.40 -11.15
N ASN A 40 -5.12 -11.97 -11.38
CA ASN A 40 -4.04 -11.94 -10.39
C ASN A 40 -3.54 -10.52 -10.11
N LYS A 41 -3.47 -9.65 -11.12
CA LYS A 41 -3.08 -8.24 -10.91
C LYS A 41 -4.12 -7.47 -10.11
N ILE A 42 -5.41 -7.69 -10.38
CA ILE A 42 -6.50 -7.08 -9.62
C ILE A 42 -6.48 -7.60 -8.18
N ALA A 43 -6.34 -8.90 -7.98
CA ALA A 43 -6.23 -9.51 -6.65
C ALA A 43 -5.05 -8.96 -5.85
N SER A 44 -3.89 -8.78 -6.50
CA SER A 44 -2.73 -8.12 -5.88
C SER A 44 -3.04 -6.68 -5.49
N ASN A 45 -3.58 -5.88 -6.41
CA ASN A 45 -3.87 -4.47 -6.13
C ASN A 45 -4.89 -4.30 -4.99
N LEU A 46 -5.95 -5.12 -4.99
CA LEU A 46 -6.95 -5.11 -3.91
C LEU A 46 -6.31 -5.46 -2.57
N ARG A 47 -5.51 -6.52 -2.52
CA ARG A 47 -4.77 -6.90 -1.32
C ARG A 47 -3.84 -5.79 -0.82
N ASP A 48 -3.11 -5.15 -1.72
CA ASP A 48 -2.17 -4.08 -1.37
C ASP A 48 -2.90 -2.86 -0.80
N ARG A 49 -4.08 -2.54 -1.36
CA ARG A 49 -4.96 -1.47 -0.85
C ARG A 49 -5.52 -1.78 0.54
N ASP A 50 -6.03 -3.00 0.74
CA ASP A 50 -6.58 -3.42 2.03
C ASP A 50 -5.49 -3.44 3.11
N LEU A 51 -4.29 -3.92 2.77
CA LEU A 51 -3.14 -3.93 3.66
C LEU A 51 -2.71 -2.50 4.03
N SER A 52 -2.63 -1.60 3.06
CA SER A 52 -2.30 -0.19 3.31
C SER A 52 -3.31 0.46 4.25
N PHE A 53 -4.61 0.16 4.12
CA PHE A 53 -5.65 0.69 4.98
C PHE A 53 -5.56 0.17 6.43
N GLN A 54 -5.39 -1.15 6.61
CA GLN A 54 -5.20 -1.74 7.94
C GLN A 54 -3.98 -1.16 8.65
N THR A 55 -2.94 -0.87 7.88
CA THR A 55 -1.67 -0.31 8.37
C THR A 55 -1.81 1.14 8.81
N ALA A 56 -2.57 1.93 8.06
CA ALA A 56 -2.96 3.27 8.47
C ALA A 56 -3.81 3.24 9.77
N GLU A 57 -4.72 2.27 9.92
CA GLU A 57 -5.50 2.10 11.14
C GLU A 57 -4.62 1.75 12.35
N ILE A 58 -3.60 0.91 12.16
CA ILE A 58 -2.62 0.60 13.21
C ILE A 58 -1.85 1.87 13.62
N ALA A 59 -1.39 2.66 12.65
CA ALA A 59 -0.71 3.94 12.90
C ALA A 59 -1.58 4.89 13.73
N LEU A 60 -2.85 5.02 13.36
CA LEU A 60 -3.81 5.86 14.06
C LEU A 60 -4.07 5.37 15.49
N LYS A 61 -4.24 4.06 15.69
CA LYS A 61 -4.46 3.46 17.01
C LYS A 61 -3.26 3.66 17.94
N GLU A 62 -2.04 3.55 17.43
CA GLU A 62 -0.84 3.81 18.24
C GLU A 62 -0.72 5.30 18.60
N ALA A 63 -1.06 6.22 17.68
CA ALA A 63 -1.12 7.65 17.96
C ALA A 63 -2.15 7.98 19.06
N GLU A 64 -3.35 7.38 18.95
CA GLU A 64 -4.42 7.51 19.94
C GLU A 64 -3.96 6.98 21.32
N LYS A 65 -3.34 5.79 21.35
CA LYS A 65 -2.80 5.19 22.55
C LYS A 65 -1.71 6.04 23.18
N TYR A 66 -0.86 6.68 22.36
CA TYR A 66 0.15 7.62 22.84
C TYR A 66 -0.50 8.79 23.59
N ILE A 67 -1.53 9.42 23.00
CA ILE A 67 -2.25 10.54 23.65
C ILE A 67 -2.96 10.11 24.93
N HIS A 68 -3.64 8.97 24.93
CA HIS A 68 -4.36 8.49 26.11
C HIS A 68 -3.45 8.15 27.29
N ASN A 69 -2.23 7.66 27.03
CA ASN A 69 -1.29 7.25 28.07
C ASN A 69 -0.32 8.37 28.48
N THR A 70 -0.31 9.49 27.77
CA THR A 70 0.64 10.58 28.02
C THR A 70 -0.07 11.74 28.74
N TYR A 71 0.18 11.85 30.05
CA TYR A 71 -0.29 12.97 30.86
C TYR A 71 0.82 13.44 31.83
N PRO A 72 1.18 14.73 31.86
CA PRO A 72 0.71 15.80 30.97
C PRO A 72 1.20 15.62 29.52
N LEU A 73 0.48 16.21 28.57
CA LEU A 73 0.92 16.23 27.17
C LEU A 73 2.23 17.02 27.03
N PRO A 74 3.19 16.53 26.22
CA PRO A 74 4.41 17.25 25.93
C PRO A 74 4.15 18.48 25.05
N ILE A 75 5.18 19.32 24.92
CA ILE A 75 5.15 20.49 24.04
C ILE A 75 5.13 20.02 22.58
N PHE A 76 4.19 20.55 21.79
CA PHE A 76 4.13 20.33 20.35
C PHE A 76 5.09 21.31 19.66
N ASN A 77 6.31 20.86 19.37
CA ASN A 77 7.38 21.70 18.80
C ASN A 77 7.86 21.21 17.42
N GLY A 78 7.14 20.29 16.79
CA GLY A 78 7.54 19.66 15.53
C GLY A 78 8.57 18.56 15.68
N SER A 79 8.72 17.97 16.88
CA SER A 79 9.60 16.83 17.14
C SER A 79 8.77 15.58 17.49
N ASN A 80 9.28 14.39 17.17
CA ASN A 80 8.64 13.10 17.47
C ASN A 80 7.17 13.04 17.00
N GLY A 81 6.88 13.57 15.82
CA GLY A 81 5.54 13.60 15.24
C GLY A 81 4.58 14.60 15.87
N LEU A 82 4.98 15.41 16.84
CA LEU A 82 4.11 16.36 17.55
C LEU A 82 4.12 17.74 16.88
N LEU A 83 3.12 18.03 16.06
CA LEU A 83 3.04 19.25 15.26
C LEU A 83 2.28 20.37 15.99
N PRO A 84 2.86 21.57 16.15
CA PRO A 84 2.16 22.70 16.74
C PRO A 84 0.98 23.15 15.87
N TYR A 85 0.03 23.81 16.52
CA TYR A 85 -0.98 24.57 15.81
C TYR A 85 -0.33 25.78 15.11
N GLU A 86 -0.46 25.87 13.79
CA GLU A 86 0.02 27.01 12.99
C GLU A 86 -1.18 27.77 12.37
N PRO A 87 -1.55 28.96 12.88
CA PRO A 87 -2.78 29.66 12.49
C PRO A 87 -2.79 30.19 11.04
N GLU A 88 -1.61 30.43 10.47
CA GLU A 88 -1.44 31.09 9.16
C GLU A 88 -1.27 30.09 7.99
N THR A 89 -1.13 28.80 8.29
CA THR A 89 -0.93 27.74 7.31
C THR A 89 -1.77 26.53 7.67
N THR A 90 -2.90 26.35 6.99
CA THR A 90 -3.64 25.08 7.07
C THR A 90 -2.76 23.98 6.47
N ARG A 91 -2.21 23.13 7.33
CA ARG A 91 -1.44 21.97 6.92
C ARG A 91 -2.40 20.90 6.43
N ASP A 92 -2.60 20.86 5.12
CA ASP A 92 -3.38 19.80 4.49
C ASP A 92 -2.56 18.51 4.45
N LEU A 93 -2.63 17.73 5.54
CA LEU A 93 -1.91 16.47 5.72
C LEU A 93 -2.30 15.41 4.67
N ALA A 94 -3.42 15.60 3.94
CA ALA A 94 -3.85 14.70 2.89
C ALA A 94 -3.12 14.93 1.55
N LYS A 95 -2.32 15.99 1.42
CA LYS A 95 -1.50 16.23 0.23
C LYS A 95 -0.15 15.54 0.33
N ASP A 96 0.20 14.78 -0.70
CA ASP A 96 1.46 14.02 -0.79
C ASP A 96 2.70 14.88 -0.52
N ASN A 97 2.75 16.10 -1.04
CA ASN A 97 3.90 16.98 -0.84
C ASN A 97 4.02 17.46 0.62
N VAL A 98 2.92 17.57 1.36
CA VAL A 98 2.93 17.95 2.77
C VAL A 98 3.36 16.75 3.61
N TRP A 99 2.76 15.58 3.41
CA TRP A 99 3.12 14.35 4.12
C TRP A 99 4.58 13.97 3.94
N ASN A 100 5.09 13.96 2.70
CA ASN A 100 6.49 13.60 2.41
C ASN A 100 7.50 14.54 3.08
N ASN A 101 7.16 15.82 3.25
CA ASN A 101 8.01 16.77 3.99
C ASN A 101 7.97 16.52 5.51
N LEU A 102 6.89 15.94 6.02
CA LEU A 102 6.69 15.65 7.45
C LEU A 102 7.16 14.26 7.84
N SER A 103 7.31 13.32 6.90
CA SER A 103 7.80 11.96 7.19
C SER A 103 9.13 11.94 7.95
N HIS A 104 10.00 12.94 7.75
CA HIS A 104 11.24 13.07 8.55
C HIS A 104 11.01 13.35 10.04
N THR A 105 9.86 13.92 10.38
CA THR A 105 9.42 14.24 11.74
C THR A 105 8.44 13.22 12.27
N ALA A 106 7.80 12.43 11.40
CA ALA A 106 6.79 11.45 11.77
C ALA A 106 7.37 10.31 12.63
N VAL A 107 6.51 9.71 13.44
CA VAL A 107 6.89 8.53 14.23
C VAL A 107 6.64 7.28 13.39
N SER A 108 7.72 6.61 12.98
CA SER A 108 7.63 5.33 12.28
C SER A 108 7.38 4.18 13.26
N LEU A 109 6.42 3.34 12.94
CA LEU A 109 6.13 2.10 13.66
C LEU A 109 7.04 0.95 13.18
N PRO A 110 7.13 -0.16 13.94
CA PRO A 110 7.84 -1.35 13.49
C PRO A 110 7.36 -1.83 12.13
N THR A 111 8.28 -2.35 11.32
CA THR A 111 7.95 -2.93 10.01
C THR A 111 6.99 -4.10 10.17
N ILE A 112 5.87 -4.02 9.46
CA ILE A 112 4.87 -5.09 9.37
C ILE A 112 5.18 -5.92 8.11
N LEU A 113 4.98 -7.23 8.19
CA LEU A 113 5.25 -8.15 7.08
C LEU A 113 4.40 -7.80 5.84
N HIS A 114 5.00 -7.88 4.66
CA HIS A 114 4.38 -7.59 3.34
C HIS A 114 4.06 -6.11 3.08
N ILE A 115 4.66 -5.18 3.82
CA ILE A 115 4.49 -3.73 3.57
C ILE A 115 5.83 -3.15 3.13
N ALA A 116 5.80 -2.35 2.05
CA ALA A 116 6.99 -1.74 1.48
C ALA A 116 7.60 -0.65 2.38
N THR A 117 6.75 0.10 3.08
CA THR A 117 7.13 1.19 3.99
C THR A 117 6.44 1.00 5.34
N PRO A 118 7.16 1.13 6.47
CA PRO A 118 6.52 1.06 7.77
C PRO A 118 5.44 2.14 7.91
N PRO A 119 4.34 1.89 8.66
CA PRO A 119 3.37 2.93 8.97
C PRO A 119 4.03 4.06 9.74
N GLU A 120 3.59 5.29 9.48
CA GLU A 120 4.02 6.48 10.22
C GLU A 120 2.80 7.27 10.68
N TYR A 121 2.93 7.98 11.81
CA TYR A 121 1.90 8.90 12.29
C TYR A 121 2.48 10.23 12.76
N VAL A 122 1.64 11.25 12.75
CA VAL A 122 1.86 12.56 13.35
C VAL A 122 0.63 12.95 14.16
N ILE A 123 0.82 13.79 15.18
CA ILE A 123 -0.23 14.32 16.04
C ILE A 123 -0.17 15.83 15.92
N GLU A 124 -1.23 16.43 15.41
CA GLU A 124 -1.35 17.88 15.27
C GLU A 124 -2.19 18.47 16.39
N GLN A 125 -1.70 19.56 16.97
CA GLN A 125 -2.46 20.32 17.95
C GLN A 125 -3.55 21.14 17.24
N LEU A 126 -4.78 21.00 17.71
CA LEU A 126 -5.91 21.81 17.25
C LEU A 126 -5.92 23.20 17.92
N PRO A 127 -6.52 24.22 17.28
CA PRO A 127 -6.68 25.53 17.90
C PRO A 127 -7.36 25.42 19.26
N PRO A 128 -7.02 26.31 20.22
CA PRO A 128 -7.72 26.38 21.49
C PRO A 128 -9.23 26.47 21.25
N ALA A 129 -10.01 25.61 21.91
CA ALA A 129 -11.45 25.67 21.81
C ALA A 129 -11.94 27.02 22.36
N GLY A 130 -12.57 27.84 21.51
CA GLY A 130 -13.14 29.12 21.91
C GLY A 130 -14.17 28.92 23.02
N ASN A 131 -13.90 29.51 24.19
CA ASN A 131 -14.74 29.42 25.37
C ASN A 131 -15.93 30.40 25.26
N ASN A 132 -16.99 30.00 24.55
CA ASN A 132 -18.23 30.79 24.51
C ASN A 132 -19.04 30.74 25.80
N ASN A 133 -18.69 29.88 26.77
CA ASN A 133 -19.22 29.89 28.13
C ASN A 133 -18.15 29.32 29.06
N GLY A 134 -17.72 30.12 30.03
CA GLY A 134 -16.52 29.89 30.82
C GLY A 134 -16.48 28.56 31.57
N SER A 135 -15.44 27.78 31.30
CA SER A 135 -14.76 26.96 32.29
C SER A 135 -13.25 27.14 32.08
N LEU A 136 -12.57 27.70 33.08
CA LEU A 136 -11.18 28.17 33.00
C LEU A 136 -10.15 27.13 33.48
N GLU A 137 -10.50 25.84 33.52
CA GLU A 137 -9.67 24.83 34.20
C GLU A 137 -8.78 23.99 33.27
N ALA A 138 -8.76 24.26 31.97
CA ALA A 138 -7.81 23.64 31.04
C ALA A 138 -6.63 24.59 30.76
N GLY A 139 -5.65 24.59 31.67
CA GLY A 139 -4.27 24.94 31.32
C GLY A 139 -3.87 26.41 31.42
N LEU A 140 -4.10 27.05 32.56
CA LEU A 140 -3.20 28.14 32.96
C LEU A 140 -1.86 27.53 33.38
N ALA A 141 -0.82 27.79 32.60
CA ALA A 141 0.55 27.62 33.05
C ALA A 141 0.76 28.55 34.26
N ILE A 142 1.12 27.95 35.39
CA ILE A 142 1.71 28.67 36.51
C ILE A 142 3.11 29.14 36.08
N ASP A 143 3.32 30.45 36.10
CA ASP A 143 4.62 31.07 36.34
C ASP A 143 4.56 31.67 37.76
#